data_AF-A0A161MLM8-F1
#
_entry.id   AF-A0A161MLM8-F1
#
_cell.length_a   1.000
_cell.length_b   1.000
_cell.length_c   1.000
_cell.angle_alpha   90.00
_cell.angle_beta   90.00
_cell.angle_gamma   90.00
#
_symmetry.space_group_name_H-M   'P 1'
#
loop_
_entity.id
_entity.type
_entity.pdbx_description
1 polymer ?
#
loop_
_entity_poly.entity_id
_entity_poly.type
_entity_poly.pdbx_seq_one_letter_code
_entity_poly.pdbx_strand_id
1 'polypeptide(L)'
;PHCGPTNCRLRAHLGLIVPREKMEIRVAEETRKWEEGKVFIFDDSFEHEVWHNGTAPRLVLIVDVWHPELNFTRNTNTITDLKI
;
A
#
# COMPACT_ATOMS: atom_id res chain seq x y z
N PRO A 1 -0.57 6.12 12.96
CA PRO A 1 -1.70 5.29 12.46
C PRO A 1 -2.70 6.13 11.65
N HIS A 2 -3.21 5.59 10.55
CA HIS A 2 -4.29 6.19 9.76
C HIS A 2 -5.02 5.14 8.91
N CYS A 3 -6.16 5.52 8.34
CA CYS A 3 -6.89 4.72 7.36
C CYS A 3 -6.94 5.47 6.02
N GLY A 4 -6.98 4.71 4.93
CA GLY A 4 -7.33 5.19 3.62
C GLY A 4 -8.79 5.66 3.56
N PRO A 5 -9.15 6.50 2.59
CA PRO A 5 -10.48 7.13 2.54
C PRO A 5 -11.58 6.20 2.01
N THR A 6 -11.24 5.01 1.52
CA THR A 6 -12.20 4.11 0.86
C THR A 6 -11.73 2.67 0.89
N ASN A 7 -12.68 1.73 1.02
CA ASN A 7 -12.48 0.30 0.81
C ASN A 7 -12.71 -0.14 -0.65
N CYS A 8 -12.91 0.81 -1.56
CA CYS A 8 -13.07 0.54 -2.99
C CYS A 8 -11.75 0.19 -3.70
N ARG A 9 -10.61 0.21 -3.01
CA ARG A 9 -9.31 -0.11 -3.60
C ARG A 9 -8.51 -1.04 -2.70
N LEU A 10 -7.60 -1.77 -3.32
CA LEU A 10 -6.50 -2.45 -2.66
C LEU A 10 -5.19 -1.76 -3.05
N ARG A 11 -4.24 -1.74 -2.13
CA ARG A 11 -2.93 -1.12 -2.32
C ARG A 11 -1.86 -2.20 -2.42
N ALA A 12 -1.16 -2.23 -3.55
CA ALA A 12 0.00 -3.07 -3.77
C ALA A 12 1.29 -2.27 -3.54
N HIS A 13 2.20 -2.82 -2.74
CA HIS A 13 3.54 -2.28 -2.53
C HIS A 13 4.59 -3.21 -3.12
N LEU A 14 5.36 -2.71 -4.09
CA LEU A 14 6.56 -3.38 -4.61
C LEU A 14 7.80 -2.74 -3.99
N GLY A 15 8.62 -3.53 -3.29
CA GLY A 15 9.92 -3.06 -2.80
C GLY A 15 10.90 -2.84 -3.96
N LEU A 16 11.37 -1.61 -4.16
CA LEU A 16 12.38 -1.28 -5.17
C LEU A 16 13.78 -1.19 -4.57
N ILE A 17 13.90 -0.46 -3.46
CA ILE A 17 15.12 -0.36 -2.66
C ILE A 17 14.71 -0.54 -1.19
N VAL A 18 15.17 -1.60 -0.55
CA VAL A 18 14.82 -1.95 0.83
C VAL A 18 16.11 -2.17 1.63
N PRO A 19 16.53 -1.16 2.41
CA PRO A 19 17.69 -1.29 3.29
C PRO A 19 17.55 -2.42 4.32
N ARG A 20 18.67 -2.83 4.91
CA ARG A 20 18.69 -3.95 5.88
C ARG A 20 18.08 -3.58 7.23
N GLU A 21 17.96 -2.30 7.52
CA GLU A 21 17.36 -1.79 8.75
C GLU A 21 15.87 -2.18 8.89
N LYS A 22 15.38 -2.17 10.13
CA LYS A 22 14.01 -2.59 10.43
C LYS A 22 12.99 -1.59 9.87
N MET A 23 12.30 -1.98 8.80
CA MET A 23 11.21 -1.24 8.17
C MET A 23 9.97 -2.10 8.08
N GLU A 24 8.91 -1.67 8.75
CA GLU A 24 7.71 -2.49 8.95
C GLU A 24 6.45 -1.66 8.70
N ILE A 25 5.42 -2.34 8.23
CA ILE A 25 4.05 -1.83 8.20
C ILE A 25 3.18 -2.76 9.03
N ARG A 26 2.37 -2.18 9.90
CA ARG A 26 1.23 -2.90 10.50
C ARG A 26 -0.02 -2.52 9.74
N VAL A 27 -0.83 -3.51 9.39
CA VAL A 27 -2.17 -3.35 8.81
C VAL A 27 -3.12 -4.18 9.68
N ALA A 28 -4.05 -3.51 10.36
CA ALA A 28 -4.84 -4.10 11.44
C ALA A 28 -3.92 -4.81 12.48
N GLU A 29 -4.01 -6.13 12.58
CA GLU A 29 -3.27 -6.98 13.53
C GLU A 29 -2.00 -7.60 12.92
N GLU A 30 -1.80 -7.47 11.60
CA GLU A 30 -0.67 -8.10 10.91
C GLU A 30 0.47 -7.12 10.66
N THR A 31 1.70 -7.52 11.01
CA THR A 31 2.91 -6.75 10.69
C THR A 31 3.65 -7.41 9.53
N ARG A 32 3.99 -6.62 8.51
CA ARG A 32 4.67 -7.06 7.29
C ARG A 32 5.93 -6.23 7.05
N LYS A 33 6.85 -6.80 6.28
CA LYS A 33 8.10 -6.17 5.83
C LYS A 33 8.09 -6.05 4.32
N TRP A 34 8.78 -5.05 3.80
CA TRP A 34 9.12 -4.99 2.38
C TRP A 34 10.31 -5.91 2.10
N GLU A 35 10.34 -6.45 0.90
CA GLU A 35 11.47 -7.17 0.33
C GLU A 35 11.67 -6.67 -1.10
N GLU A 36 12.92 -6.48 -1.52
CA GLU A 36 13.21 -6.03 -2.90
C GLU A 36 12.68 -7.02 -3.93
N GLY A 37 12.02 -6.51 -4.96
CA GLY A 37 11.42 -7.30 -6.03
C GLY A 37 10.15 -8.05 -5.65
N LYS A 38 9.68 -7.96 -4.40
CA LYS A 38 8.44 -8.62 -3.96
C LYS A 38 7.31 -7.63 -3.79
N VAL A 39 6.11 -8.10 -4.16
CA VAL A 39 4.85 -7.38 -3.96
C VAL A 39 4.11 -7.99 -2.78
N PHE A 40 3.55 -7.13 -1.93
CA PHE A 40 2.42 -7.52 -1.10
C PHE A 40 1.26 -6.55 -1.32
N ILE A 41 0.04 -7.06 -1.14
CA ILE A 41 -1.20 -6.31 -1.33
C ILE A 41 -1.93 -6.29 0.01
N PHE A 42 -2.49 -5.15 0.35
CA PHE A 42 -3.32 -4.98 1.54
C PHE A 42 -4.43 -3.96 1.24
N ASP A 43 -5.49 -3.99 2.03
CA ASP A 43 -6.55 -3.00 1.99
C ASP A 43 -6.15 -1.82 2.89
N ASP A 44 -5.89 -0.65 2.28
CA ASP A 44 -5.45 0.54 3.03
C ASP A 44 -6.59 1.19 3.81
N SER A 45 -7.85 0.75 3.65
CA SER A 45 -9.00 1.21 4.44
C SER A 45 -8.97 0.72 5.89
N PHE A 46 -8.25 -0.36 6.18
CA PHE A 46 -7.91 -0.76 7.54
C PHE A 46 -6.86 0.17 8.13
N GLU A 47 -6.88 0.36 9.46
CA GLU A 47 -5.87 1.14 10.15
C GLU A 47 -4.49 0.55 9.86
N HIS A 48 -3.58 1.40 9.42
CA HIS A 48 -2.21 1.02 9.16
C HIS A 48 -1.20 2.07 9.63
N GLU A 49 0.00 1.59 9.89
CA GLU A 49 1.10 2.37 10.45
C GLU A 49 2.42 1.87 9.90
N VAL A 50 3.31 2.79 9.54
CA VAL A 50 4.63 2.49 8.97
C VAL A 50 5.70 2.98 9.92
N TRP A 51 6.69 2.13 10.19
CA TRP A 51 7.90 2.51 10.91
C TRP A 51 9.11 2.40 10.00
N HIS A 52 9.94 3.44 10.02
CA HIS A 52 11.20 3.50 9.31
C HIS A 52 12.32 3.76 10.33
N ASN A 53 12.82 2.70 10.96
CA ASN A 53 13.84 2.79 12.00
C ASN A 53 15.27 2.70 11.45
N GLY A 54 15.46 3.04 10.17
CA GLY A 54 16.76 3.10 9.49
C GLY A 54 17.14 4.51 9.06
N THR A 55 18.37 4.69 8.61
CA THR A 55 18.88 5.99 8.11
C THR A 55 19.00 6.01 6.59
N ALA A 56 19.09 4.85 5.94
CA ALA A 56 19.06 4.75 4.49
C ALA A 56 17.63 4.90 3.93
N PRO A 57 17.45 5.50 2.74
CA PRO A 57 16.13 5.67 2.15
C PRO A 57 15.52 4.34 1.69
N ARG A 58 14.20 4.19 1.87
CA ARG A 58 13.39 3.10 1.30
C ARG A 58 12.61 3.59 0.09
N LEU A 59 12.73 2.87 -1.02
CA LEU A 59 11.95 3.13 -2.23
C LEU A 59 10.93 2.02 -2.47
N VAL A 60 9.66 2.39 -2.60
CA VAL A 60 8.53 1.47 -2.83
C VAL A 60 7.70 2.03 -3.98
N LEU A 61 7.37 1.20 -4.95
CA LEU A 61 6.34 1.51 -5.94
C LEU A 61 4.97 1.14 -5.36
N ILE A 62 4.08 2.14 -5.30
CA ILE A 62 2.70 1.96 -4.85
C ILE A 62 1.80 1.88 -6.08
N VAL A 63 0.99 0.82 -6.15
CA VAL A 63 -0.02 0.64 -7.19
C VAL A 63 -1.37 0.42 -6.52
N ASP A 64 -2.31 1.33 -6.73
CA ASP A 64 -3.68 1.18 -6.27
C ASP A 64 -4.50 0.47 -7.35
N VAL A 65 -5.22 -0.57 -6.97
CA VAL A 65 -6.11 -1.34 -7.85
C VAL A 65 -7.53 -1.34 -7.29
N TRP A 66 -8.53 -1.39 -8.16
CA TRP A 66 -9.92 -1.51 -7.71
C TRP A 66 -10.14 -2.79 -6.91
N HIS A 67 -10.92 -2.71 -5.84
CA HIS A 67 -11.34 -3.88 -5.09
C HIS A 67 -12.05 -4.85 -6.06
N PRO A 68 -11.67 -6.15 -6.10
CA PRO A 68 -12.08 -7.07 -7.16
C PRO A 68 -13.59 -7.31 -7.23
N GLU A 69 -14.30 -7.09 -6.13
CA GLU A 69 -15.77 -7.21 -6.06
C GLU A 69 -16.52 -5.97 -6.56
N LEU A 70 -15.83 -4.92 -7.01
CA LEU A 70 -16.48 -3.77 -7.62
C LEU A 70 -16.98 -4.13 -9.02
N ASN A 71 -18.30 -4.16 -9.17
CA ASN A 71 -18.94 -4.34 -10.46
C ASN A 71 -18.67 -3.14 -11.38
N PHE A 72 -18.10 -3.41 -12.55
CA PHE A 72 -17.69 -2.41 -13.56
C PHE A 72 -18.82 -1.53 -14.10
N THR A 73 -20.08 -1.86 -13.83
CA THR A 73 -21.24 -1.06 -14.21
C THR A 73 -21.28 0.32 -13.53
N ARG A 74 -20.46 0.56 -12.49
CA ARG A 74 -20.48 1.79 -11.69
C ARG A 74 -19.37 2.81 -11.98
N ASN A 75 -18.27 2.44 -12.66
CA ASN A 75 -17.02 3.22 -12.62
C ASN A 75 -16.37 3.52 -14.00
N THR A 76 -17.09 4.14 -14.94
CA THR A 76 -16.44 4.72 -16.14
C THR A 76 -15.88 6.12 -15.92
N ASN A 77 -16.06 6.73 -14.74
CA ASN A 77 -15.85 8.19 -14.55
C ASN A 77 -14.85 8.60 -13.45
N THR A 78 -14.02 7.71 -12.88
CA THR A 78 -13.21 8.07 -11.69
C THR A 78 -11.70 7.85 -11.80
N ILE A 79 -11.15 7.64 -13.00
CA ILE A 79 -9.69 7.68 -13.20
C ILE A 79 -9.23 9.15 -13.37
N THR A 80 -9.25 9.94 -12.29
CA THR A 80 -8.69 11.31 -12.28
C THR A 80 -7.96 11.69 -10.99
N ASP A 81 -7.45 10.75 -10.22
CA ASP A 81 -6.57 11.09 -9.08
C ASP A 81 -5.20 10.42 -9.22
N LEU A 82 -4.48 10.85 -10.26
CA LEU A 82 -3.02 10.74 -10.29
C LEU A 82 -2.47 11.90 -9.43
N LYS A 83 -2.31 11.69 -8.13
CA LYS A 83 -1.53 12.62 -7.30
C LYS A 83 -0.05 12.33 -7.52
N ILE A 84 0.58 13.14 -8.36
CA ILE A 84 2.04 13.33 -8.41
C ILE A 84 2.44 14.20 -7.22
#